data_AF-A0A1Y6C8A9-F1
#
_entry.id   AF-A0A1Y6C8A9-F1
#
_cell.length_a   1.000
_cell.length_b   1.000
_cell.length_c   1.000
_cell.angle_alpha   90.00
_cell.angle_beta   90.00
_cell.angle_gamma   90.00
#
_symmetry.space_group_name_H-M   'P 1'
#
loop_
_entity.id
_entity.type
_entity.pdbx_description
1 polymer ?
#
loop_
_entity_poly.entity_id
_entity_poly.type
_entity_poly.pdbx_seq_one_letter_code
_entity_poly.pdbx_strand_id
1 'polypeptide(L)'
;MNQVSEYVEKLKAFIPEFPDYWSSEDAAFNFGEDSTVHGVFSDFSTLIVEQLASGTLSNGEQLFSFIESVVAKGGEPANAACTCFLENILNRVPGPIDPNSFVPYLGPNSKEFCRGWDKFTGVKTNGL
;
A
#
# COMPACT_ATOMS: atom_id res chain seq x y z
N MET A 1 -22.07 -2.99 -4.06
CA MET A 1 -20.92 -2.50 -3.28
C MET A 1 -20.10 -1.63 -4.23
N ASN A 2 -19.80 -0.38 -3.86
CA ASN A 2 -18.93 0.46 -4.68
C ASN A 2 -17.47 0.03 -4.47
N GLN A 3 -16.55 0.44 -5.35
CA GLN A 3 -15.16 -0.01 -5.30
C GLN A 3 -14.46 0.38 -3.98
N VAL A 4 -14.81 1.53 -3.40
CA VAL A 4 -14.31 1.98 -2.08
C VAL A 4 -14.67 0.96 -0.99
N SER A 5 -15.97 0.69 -0.80
CA SER A 5 -16.43 -0.26 0.22
C SER A 5 -15.90 -1.68 0.00
N GLU A 6 -15.73 -2.10 -1.26
CA GLU A 6 -15.11 -3.40 -1.58
C GLU A 6 -13.67 -3.49 -1.06
N TYR A 7 -12.84 -2.47 -1.29
CA TYR A 7 -11.44 -2.50 -0.87
C TYR A 7 -11.27 -2.25 0.63
N VAL A 8 -12.10 -1.42 1.26
CA VAL A 8 -12.12 -1.29 2.72
C VAL A 8 -12.36 -2.65 3.38
N GLU A 9 -13.37 -3.39 2.93
CA GLU A 9 -13.68 -4.73 3.47
C GLU A 9 -12.59 -5.76 3.18
N LYS A 10 -11.96 -5.73 2.00
CA LYS A 10 -10.85 -6.64 1.69
C LYS A 10 -9.62 -6.37 2.54
N LEU A 11 -9.27 -5.09 2.72
CA LEU A 11 -8.06 -4.69 3.44
C LEU A 11 -8.15 -4.96 4.95
N LYS A 12 -9.36 -5.05 5.50
CA LYS A 12 -9.63 -5.54 6.85
C LYS A 12 -8.97 -6.88 7.17
N ALA A 13 -8.78 -7.75 6.18
CA ALA A 13 -8.13 -9.05 6.39
C ALA A 13 -6.65 -8.91 6.82
N PHE A 14 -6.02 -7.78 6.53
CA PHE A 14 -4.61 -7.52 6.86
C PHE A 14 -4.46 -6.60 8.08
N ILE A 15 -5.36 -5.63 8.20
CA ILE A 15 -5.40 -4.67 9.31
C ILE A 15 -6.86 -4.59 9.77
N PRO A 16 -7.26 -5.41 10.77
CA PRO A 16 -8.66 -5.52 11.20
C PRO A 16 -9.31 -4.19 11.61
N GLU A 17 -8.51 -3.26 12.13
CA GLU A 17 -8.90 -1.91 12.54
C GLU A 17 -9.04 -0.92 11.38
N PHE A 18 -8.64 -1.30 10.15
CA PHE A 18 -8.66 -0.38 9.01
C PHE A 18 -10.05 0.19 8.69
N PRO A 19 -11.17 -0.57 8.71
CA PRO A 19 -12.49 0.03 8.46
C PRO A 19 -12.89 1.09 9.49
N ASP A 20 -12.49 0.91 10.74
CA ASP A 20 -12.76 1.87 11.82
C ASP A 20 -11.88 3.12 11.64
N TYR A 21 -10.59 2.93 11.32
CA TYR A 21 -9.67 4.03 10.96
C TYR A 21 -10.18 4.80 9.73
N TRP A 22 -10.56 4.11 8.66
CA TRP A 22 -11.09 4.71 7.44
C TRP A 22 -12.32 5.58 7.74
N SER A 23 -13.14 5.18 8.71
CA SER A 23 -14.34 5.92 9.11
C SER A 23 -14.09 7.01 10.16
N SER A 24 -12.86 7.15 10.68
CA SER A 24 -12.50 8.15 11.69
C SER A 24 -12.12 9.49 11.06
N GLU A 25 -11.99 10.52 11.90
CA GLU A 25 -11.49 11.84 11.49
C GLU A 25 -9.98 11.82 11.16
N ASP A 26 -9.29 10.71 11.43
CA ASP A 26 -7.85 10.56 11.16
C ASP A 26 -7.57 10.09 9.72
N ALA A 27 -8.58 9.59 9.01
CA ALA A 27 -8.47 9.24 7.59
C ALA A 27 -8.38 10.51 6.75
N ALA A 28 -7.26 10.71 6.06
CA ALA A 28 -7.02 11.94 5.30
C ALA A 28 -7.76 11.98 3.96
N PHE A 29 -8.18 10.81 3.45
CA PHE A 29 -8.73 10.67 2.10
C PHE A 29 -10.14 10.07 2.06
N ASN A 30 -10.80 9.91 3.21
CA ASN A 30 -12.23 9.60 3.23
C ASN A 30 -13.06 10.88 3.09
N PHE A 31 -13.53 11.15 1.87
CA PHE A 31 -14.39 12.28 1.52
C PHE A 31 -15.87 11.90 1.44
N GLY A 32 -16.29 10.83 2.14
CA GLY A 32 -17.66 10.33 2.06
C GLY A 32 -17.97 9.79 0.67
N GLU A 33 -19.01 10.32 0.02
CA GLU A 33 -19.47 9.86 -1.30
C GLU A 33 -18.46 10.12 -2.42
N ASP A 34 -17.59 11.14 -2.27
CA ASP A 34 -16.56 11.51 -3.24
C ASP A 34 -15.25 10.73 -3.06
N SER A 35 -15.20 9.80 -2.10
CA SER A 35 -14.01 8.97 -1.86
C SER A 35 -13.69 8.07 -3.06
N THR A 36 -12.41 7.82 -3.26
CA THR A 36 -11.92 6.96 -4.36
C THR A 36 -11.11 5.79 -3.82
N VAL A 37 -10.89 4.78 -4.66
CA VAL A 37 -10.02 3.66 -4.31
C VAL A 37 -8.58 4.11 -4.05
N HIS A 38 -8.13 5.19 -4.70
CA HIS A 38 -6.84 5.84 -4.41
C HIS A 38 -6.77 6.35 -2.99
N GLY A 39 -7.84 6.99 -2.50
CA GLY A 39 -7.93 7.42 -1.11
C GLY A 39 -7.81 6.25 -0.13
N VAL A 40 -8.52 5.15 -0.41
CA VAL A 40 -8.46 3.92 0.40
C VAL A 40 -7.04 3.37 0.48
N PHE A 41 -6.34 3.22 -0.65
CA PHE A 41 -4.97 2.71 -0.65
C PHE A 41 -3.97 3.70 0.00
N SER A 42 -4.19 5.01 -0.16
CA SER A 42 -3.38 6.06 0.47
C SER A 42 -3.47 5.99 1.99
N ASP A 43 -4.67 5.98 2.56
CA ASP A 43 -4.87 5.89 4.01
C ASP A 43 -4.43 4.53 4.56
N PHE A 44 -4.69 3.44 3.84
CA PHE A 44 -4.18 2.12 4.23
C PHE A 44 -2.65 2.09 4.27
N SER A 45 -1.98 2.77 3.33
CA SER A 45 -0.52 2.83 3.30
C SER A 45 0.06 3.52 4.54
N THR A 46 -0.65 4.47 5.16
CA THR A 46 -0.22 5.14 6.40
C THR A 46 -0.01 4.11 7.51
N LEU A 47 -0.99 3.24 7.75
CA LEU A 47 -0.91 2.20 8.78
C LEU A 47 0.20 1.19 8.49
N ILE A 48 0.37 0.79 7.22
CA ILE A 48 1.42 -0.15 6.83
C ILE A 48 2.82 0.48 6.96
N VAL A 49 2.99 1.74 6.60
CA VAL A 49 4.24 2.49 6.79
C VAL A 49 4.63 2.53 8.26
N GLU A 50 3.67 2.77 9.16
CA GLU A 50 3.91 2.75 10.61
C GLU A 50 4.31 1.37 11.12
N GLN A 51 3.63 0.31 10.65
CA GLN A 51 3.96 -1.06 11.05
C GLN A 51 5.32 -1.53 10.50
N LEU A 52 5.68 -1.14 9.28
CA LEU A 52 7.00 -1.40 8.70
C LEU A 52 8.10 -0.66 9.46
N ALA A 53 7.90 0.64 9.75
CA ALA A 53 8.87 1.45 10.48
C ALA A 53 9.08 0.98 11.92
N SER A 54 8.04 0.46 12.57
CA SER A 54 8.10 -0.10 13.93
C SER A 54 8.48 -1.57 13.98
N GLY A 55 8.58 -2.26 12.83
CA GLY A 55 8.87 -3.70 12.76
C GLY A 55 7.75 -4.59 13.31
N THR A 56 6.51 -4.11 13.30
CA THR A 56 5.34 -4.82 13.86
C THR A 56 4.47 -5.51 12.82
N LEU A 57 4.74 -5.29 11.53
CA LEU A 57 4.02 -5.96 10.43
C LEU A 57 4.28 -7.47 10.47
N SER A 58 3.26 -8.25 10.81
CA SER A 58 3.37 -9.71 11.02
C SER A 58 2.86 -10.56 9.86
N ASN A 59 2.07 -9.99 8.96
CA ASN A 59 1.41 -10.66 7.83
C ASN A 59 1.87 -10.09 6.46
N GLY A 60 3.13 -9.65 6.38
CA GLY A 60 3.69 -9.01 5.20
C GLY A 60 3.58 -9.87 3.93
N GLU A 61 3.86 -11.17 4.02
CA GLU A 61 3.75 -12.08 2.87
C GLU A 61 2.33 -12.11 2.28
N GLN A 62 1.30 -12.28 3.13
CA GLN A 62 -0.09 -12.32 2.68
C GLN A 62 -0.54 -10.96 2.14
N LEU A 63 -0.16 -9.87 2.80
CA LEU A 63 -0.49 -8.52 2.37
C LEU A 63 0.11 -8.22 0.99
N PHE A 64 1.42 -8.36 0.82
CA PHE A 64 2.08 -8.03 -0.45
C PHE A 64 1.70 -9.01 -1.56
N SER A 65 1.33 -10.25 -1.24
CA SER A 65 0.70 -11.18 -2.21
C SER A 65 -0.66 -10.67 -2.69
N PHE A 66 -1.49 -10.12 -1.79
CA PHE A 66 -2.75 -9.49 -2.18
C PHE A 66 -2.51 -8.26 -3.04
N ILE A 67 -1.59 -7.36 -2.65
CA ILE A 67 -1.23 -6.18 -3.43
C ILE A 67 -0.76 -6.57 -4.83
N GLU A 68 0.11 -7.59 -4.94
CA GLU A 68 0.54 -8.13 -6.24
C GLU A 68 -0.64 -8.59 -7.08
N SER A 69 -1.62 -9.29 -6.49
CA SER A 69 -2.81 -9.72 -7.22
C SER A 69 -3.66 -8.56 -7.75
N VAL A 70 -3.72 -7.45 -7.00
CA VAL A 70 -4.41 -6.23 -7.42
C VAL A 70 -3.65 -5.57 -8.57
N VAL A 71 -2.33 -5.43 -8.45
CA VAL A 71 -1.47 -4.86 -9.50
C VAL A 71 -1.57 -5.68 -10.79
N ALA A 72 -1.42 -7.01 -10.70
CA ALA A 72 -1.46 -7.91 -11.85
C ALA A 72 -2.81 -7.92 -12.58
N LYS A 73 -3.91 -7.65 -11.87
CA LYS A 73 -5.25 -7.55 -12.46
C LYS A 73 -5.44 -6.29 -13.31
N GLY A 74 -4.67 -5.24 -13.05
CA GLY A 74 -4.76 -3.96 -13.77
C GLY A 74 -5.98 -3.10 -13.43
N GLY A 75 -6.14 -2.00 -14.17
CA GLY A 75 -7.22 -1.03 -13.98
C GLY A 75 -6.98 -0.04 -12.85
N GLU A 76 -8.03 0.71 -12.48
CA GLU A 76 -7.94 1.75 -11.45
C GLU A 76 -7.40 1.26 -10.09
N PRO A 77 -7.79 0.08 -9.55
CA PRO A 77 -7.21 -0.41 -8.30
C PRO A 77 -5.73 -0.75 -8.39
N ALA A 78 -5.25 -1.23 -9.55
CA ALA A 78 -3.82 -1.47 -9.75
C ALA A 78 -3.05 -0.14 -9.75
N ASN A 79 -3.60 0.89 -10.40
CA ASN A 79 -3.03 2.23 -10.37
C ASN A 79 -2.98 2.78 -8.93
N ALA A 80 -4.05 2.64 -8.16
CA ALA A 80 -4.10 3.04 -6.75
C ALA A 80 -3.12 2.25 -5.87
N ALA A 81 -3.02 0.93 -6.04
CA ALA A 81 -2.05 0.11 -5.30
C ALA A 81 -0.60 0.50 -5.63
N CYS A 82 -0.31 0.86 -6.88
CA CYS A 82 1.00 1.34 -7.27
C CYS A 82 1.29 2.75 -6.71
N THR A 83 0.48 3.74 -7.04
CA THR A 83 0.76 5.17 -6.80
C THR A 83 0.34 5.68 -5.43
N CYS A 84 -0.55 4.97 -4.73
CA CYS A 84 -1.01 5.36 -3.40
C CYS A 84 -0.62 4.36 -2.30
N PHE A 85 -0.04 3.21 -2.62
CA PHE A 85 0.45 2.26 -1.62
C PHE A 85 1.94 1.94 -1.77
N LEU A 86 2.36 1.33 -2.88
CA LEU A 86 3.77 0.97 -3.09
C LEU A 86 4.67 2.21 -3.16
N GLU A 87 4.25 3.23 -3.90
CA GLU A 87 4.94 4.52 -3.98
C GLU A 87 5.07 5.17 -2.59
N ASN A 88 3.99 5.18 -1.80
CA ASN A 88 4.01 5.78 -0.46
C ASN A 88 5.01 5.08 0.47
N ILE A 89 5.16 3.76 0.38
CA ILE A 89 6.19 3.00 1.11
C ILE A 89 7.58 3.35 0.60
N LEU A 90 7.80 3.35 -0.72
CA LEU A 90 9.11 3.68 -1.33
C LEU A 90 9.56 5.10 -1.01
N ASN A 91 8.65 6.06 -0.95
CA ASN A 91 8.95 7.44 -0.59
C ASN A 91 9.45 7.59 0.86
N ARG A 92 9.42 6.53 1.67
CA ARG A 92 10.05 6.47 3.01
C ARG A 92 11.43 5.81 2.99
N VAL A 93 11.97 5.49 1.82
CA VAL A 93 13.29 4.88 1.62
C VAL A 93 14.21 5.86 0.86
N PRO A 94 15.48 6.07 1.31
CA PRO A 94 15.99 5.69 2.62
C PRO A 94 15.33 6.53 3.72
N GLY A 95 15.16 5.94 4.91
CA GLY A 95 14.50 6.64 6.01
C GLY A 95 13.97 5.66 7.07
N PRO A 96 12.74 5.86 7.56
CA PRO A 96 12.22 5.08 8.68
C PRO A 96 11.92 3.60 8.34
N ILE A 97 11.91 3.23 7.06
CA ILE A 97 11.65 1.85 6.62
C ILE A 97 12.95 1.21 6.11
N ASP A 98 13.30 0.04 6.66
CA ASP A 98 14.33 -0.84 6.09
C ASP A 98 13.72 -1.60 4.89
N PRO A 99 14.28 -1.48 3.67
CA PRO A 99 13.81 -2.24 2.51
C PRO A 99 13.68 -3.75 2.74
N ASN A 100 14.52 -4.35 3.59
CA ASN A 100 14.44 -5.80 3.89
C ASN A 100 13.13 -6.20 4.58
N SER A 101 12.41 -5.26 5.17
CA SER A 101 11.13 -5.51 5.84
C SER A 101 9.96 -5.77 4.85
N PHE A 102 10.08 -5.36 3.58
CA PHE A 102 8.99 -5.51 2.61
C PHE A 102 9.43 -6.02 1.23
N VAL A 103 10.63 -5.70 0.76
CA VAL A 103 11.11 -6.07 -0.58
C VAL A 103 11.08 -7.59 -0.84
N PRO A 104 11.42 -8.47 0.13
CA PRO A 104 11.30 -9.92 -0.07
C PRO A 104 9.88 -10.40 -0.40
N TYR A 105 8.86 -9.69 0.09
CA TYR A 105 7.44 -10.05 -0.11
C TYR A 105 6.85 -9.52 -1.41
N LEU A 106 7.53 -8.59 -2.10
CA LEU A 106 7.02 -8.02 -3.35
C LEU A 106 6.99 -9.08 -4.47
N GLY A 107 5.81 -9.19 -5.10
CA GLY A 107 5.63 -9.97 -6.32
C GLY A 107 6.24 -9.30 -7.56
N PRO A 108 6.25 -10.00 -8.71
CA PRO A 108 6.96 -9.55 -9.91
C PRO A 108 6.46 -8.22 -10.48
N ASN A 109 5.14 -7.99 -10.57
CA ASN A 109 4.59 -6.75 -11.12
C ASN A 109 4.82 -5.58 -10.15
N SER A 110 4.67 -5.83 -8.85
CA SER A 110 4.98 -4.85 -7.81
C SER A 110 6.46 -4.44 -7.87
N LYS A 111 7.37 -5.42 -8.01
CA LYS A 111 8.81 -5.15 -8.17
C LYS A 111 9.10 -4.35 -9.43
N GLU A 112 8.43 -4.66 -10.54
CA GLU A 112 8.58 -3.90 -11.79
C GLU A 112 8.20 -2.43 -11.59
N PHE A 113 7.04 -2.16 -10.97
CA PHE A 113 6.64 -0.79 -10.62
C PHE A 113 7.68 -0.11 -9.72
N CYS A 114 8.09 -0.76 -8.63
CA CYS A 114 9.03 -0.17 -7.68
C CYS A 114 10.39 0.15 -8.32
N ARG A 115 10.91 -0.71 -9.20
CA ARG A 115 12.14 -0.43 -9.98
C ARG A 115 11.96 0.75 -10.94
N GLY A 116 10.77 0.84 -11.55
CA GLY A 116 10.41 1.98 -12.39
C GLY A 116 10.44 3.29 -11.60
N TRP A 117 9.91 3.26 -10.37
CA TRP A 117 9.93 4.41 -9.46
C TRP A 117 11.34 4.80 -9.02
N ASP A 118 12.17 3.83 -8.62
CA ASP A 118 13.59 4.04 -8.31
C ASP A 118 14.34 4.70 -9.49
N LYS A 119 14.09 4.22 -10.71
CA LYS A 119 14.68 4.80 -11.93
C LYS A 119 14.20 6.23 -12.18
N PHE A 120 12.93 6.52 -11.93
CA PHE A 120 12.33 7.83 -12.13
C PHE A 120 12.85 8.86 -11.12
N THR A 121 12.90 8.49 -9.83
CA THR A 121 13.32 9.36 -8.74
C THR A 121 14.85 9.45 -8.58
N GLY A 122 15.58 8.45 -9.08
CA GLY A 122 17.02 8.30 -8.88
C GLY A 122 17.42 7.71 -7.52
N VAL A 123 16.43 7.37 -6.67
CA VAL A 123 16.65 6.69 -5.39
C VAL A 123 16.78 5.19 -5.62
N LYS A 124 17.72 4.53 -4.95
CA LYS A 124 17.90 3.07 -5.04
C LYS A 124 17.43 2.40 -3.77
N THR A 125 16.47 1.50 -3.92
CA THR A 125 15.96 0.67 -2.84
C THR A 125 16.72 -0.66 -2.81
N ASN A 126 17.33 -0.98 -1.68
CA ASN A 126 18.10 -2.22 -1.54
C ASN A 126 17.21 -3.46 -1.75
N GLY A 127 17.66 -4.38 -2.59
CA GLY A 127 16.96 -5.63 -2.90
C GLY A 127 16.00 -5.56 -4.10
N LEU A 128 15.85 -4.38 -4.73
CA LEU A 128 15.12 -4.20 -6.00
C LEU A 128 16.06 -4.26 -7.20
#